data_AF-A0A3Q0JG84-F1
#
_entry.id   AF-A0A3Q0JG84-F1
#
_cell.length_a   1.000
_cell.length_b   1.000
_cell.length_c   1.000
_cell.angle_alpha   90.00
_cell.angle_beta   90.00
_cell.angle_gamma   90.00
#
_symmetry.space_group_name_H-M   'P 1'
#
loop_
_entity.id
_entity.type
_entity.pdbx_description
1 polymer ?
#
loop_
_entity_poly.entity_id
_entity_poly.type
_entity_poly.pdbx_seq_one_letter_code
_entity_poly.pdbx_strand_id
1 'polypeptide(L)'
;MENDQEMFRSNEQTWLKQRQTINEKIIEQKYEKLYLRQIIFFHQKLILLQRKMQTLFTPIMIPFFFCNNIAFSLCLYQLTDRPGNLSRVRIFKFLLEFITLTIQYFFLNNSSEVMDDCNTMVCRSITSSHWQHCTRDTKRGLMSLLRIVQRPNHLKFSGGLIILSRVFFC
;
A
#
# COMPACT_ATOMS: atom_id res chain seq x y z
N MET A 1 -51.53 -9.95 -45.29
CA MET A 1 -51.30 -11.24 -44.61
C MET A 1 -49.83 -11.62 -44.62
N GLU A 2 -49.17 -11.82 -45.77
CA GLU A 2 -47.74 -12.20 -45.81
C GLU A 2 -46.80 -11.09 -45.29
N ASN A 3 -47.03 -9.83 -45.69
CA ASN A 3 -46.29 -8.67 -45.18
C ASN A 3 -46.43 -8.45 -43.67
N ASP A 4 -47.59 -8.78 -43.10
CA ASP A 4 -47.84 -8.62 -41.65
C ASP A 4 -47.05 -9.65 -40.84
N GLN A 5 -46.89 -10.86 -41.38
CA GLN A 5 -46.08 -11.92 -40.81
C GLN A 5 -44.57 -11.63 -40.84
N GLU A 6 -44.08 -10.96 -41.88
CA GLU A 6 -42.68 -10.53 -41.95
C GLU A 6 -42.38 -9.38 -40.97
N MET A 7 -43.28 -8.41 -40.86
CA MET A 7 -43.17 -7.30 -39.91
C MET A 7 -43.12 -7.80 -38.46
N PHE A 8 -43.94 -8.80 -38.12
CA PHE A 8 -43.95 -9.39 -36.79
C PHE A 8 -42.63 -10.12 -36.46
N ARG A 9 -42.10 -10.90 -37.41
CA ARG A 9 -40.79 -11.59 -37.25
C ARG A 9 -39.63 -10.60 -37.12
N SER A 10 -39.64 -9.50 -37.88
CA SER A 10 -38.63 -8.45 -37.80
C SER A 10 -38.62 -7.75 -36.42
N ASN A 11 -39.81 -7.43 -35.90
CA ASN A 11 -39.95 -6.85 -34.57
C ASN A 11 -39.46 -7.81 -33.47
N GLU A 12 -39.83 -9.08 -33.53
CA GLU A 12 -39.42 -10.09 -32.56
C GLU A 12 -37.89 -10.27 -32.52
N GLN A 13 -37.22 -10.30 -33.69
CA GLN A 13 -35.76 -10.33 -33.75
C GLN A 13 -35.11 -9.07 -33.15
N THR A 14 -35.72 -7.91 -33.35
CA THR A 14 -35.22 -6.64 -32.80
C THR A 14 -35.33 -6.62 -31.27
N TRP A 15 -36.44 -7.12 -30.73
CA TRP A 15 -36.64 -7.28 -29.28
C TRP A 15 -35.63 -8.25 -28.65
N LEU A 16 -35.34 -9.38 -29.32
CA LEU A 16 -34.36 -10.36 -28.83
C LEU A 16 -32.94 -9.77 -28.79
N LYS A 17 -32.53 -9.04 -29.84
CA LYS A 17 -31.23 -8.36 -29.88
C LYS A 17 -31.12 -7.30 -28.77
N GLN A 18 -32.16 -6.49 -28.57
CA GLN A 18 -32.18 -5.52 -27.47
C GLN A 18 -32.05 -6.21 -26.11
N ARG A 19 -32.76 -7.31 -25.89
CA ARG A 19 -32.70 -8.06 -24.63
C ARG A 19 -31.31 -8.67 -24.36
N GLN A 20 -30.64 -9.17 -25.40
CA GLN A 20 -29.25 -9.66 -25.30
C GLN A 20 -28.30 -8.53 -24.91
N THR A 21 -28.34 -7.38 -25.60
CA THR A 21 -27.46 -6.24 -25.29
C THR A 21 -27.69 -5.67 -23.89
N ILE A 22 -28.93 -5.70 -23.39
CA ILE A 22 -29.24 -5.29 -22.01
C ILE A 22 -28.65 -6.27 -21.00
N ASN A 23 -28.78 -7.58 -21.24
CA ASN A 23 -28.22 -8.59 -20.35
C ASN A 23 -26.68 -8.53 -20.29
N GLU A 24 -26.02 -8.32 -21.42
CA GLU A 24 -24.56 -8.14 -21.49
C GLU A 24 -24.12 -6.94 -20.64
N LYS A 25 -24.76 -5.78 -20.80
CA LYS A 25 -24.48 -4.58 -19.99
C LYS A 25 -24.70 -4.81 -18.50
N ILE A 26 -25.74 -5.55 -18.11
CA ILE A 26 -26.00 -5.87 -16.70
C ILE A 26 -24.88 -6.77 -16.13
N ILE A 27 -24.41 -7.75 -16.92
CA ILE A 27 -23.32 -8.65 -16.51
C ILE A 27 -22.01 -7.87 -16.35
N GLU A 28 -21.66 -7.01 -17.32
CA GLU A 28 -20.47 -6.16 -17.25
C GLU A 28 -20.49 -5.25 -16.02
N GLN A 29 -21.61 -4.55 -15.76
CA GLN A 29 -21.75 -3.70 -14.57
C GLN A 29 -21.60 -4.48 -13.26
N LYS A 30 -22.15 -5.70 -13.21
CA LYS A 30 -22.02 -6.56 -12.03
C LYS A 30 -20.57 -7.00 -11.82
N TYR A 31 -19.86 -7.29 -12.92
CA TYR A 31 -18.45 -7.65 -12.91
C TYR A 31 -17.57 -6.48 -12.42
N GLU A 32 -17.71 -5.28 -13.00
CA GLU A 32 -17.01 -4.07 -12.58
C GLU A 32 -17.15 -3.82 -11.07
N LYS A 33 -18.39 -3.94 -10.55
CA LYS A 33 -18.69 -3.74 -9.14
C LYS A 33 -17.98 -4.75 -8.25
N LEU A 34 -17.91 -6.02 -8.65
CA LEU A 34 -17.20 -7.06 -7.90
C LEU A 34 -15.70 -6.82 -7.86
N TYR A 35 -15.11 -6.44 -8.99
CA TYR A 35 -13.68 -6.11 -9.09
C TYR A 35 -13.31 -4.90 -8.24
N LEU A 36 -14.07 -3.81 -8.35
CA LEU A 36 -13.83 -2.62 -7.55
C LEU A 36 -13.92 -2.94 -6.05
N ARG A 37 -14.90 -3.75 -5.65
CA ARG A 37 -15.04 -4.20 -4.27
C ARG A 37 -13.84 -5.01 -3.80
N GLN A 38 -13.30 -5.89 -4.65
CA GLN A 38 -12.11 -6.68 -4.33
C GLN A 38 -10.87 -5.80 -4.15
N ILE A 39 -10.67 -4.81 -5.03
CA ILE A 39 -9.57 -3.84 -4.92
C ILE A 39 -9.68 -3.04 -3.63
N ILE A 40 -10.87 -2.51 -3.32
CA ILE A 40 -11.11 -1.75 -2.08
C ILE A 40 -10.83 -2.62 -0.85
N PHE A 41 -11.32 -3.86 -0.85
CA PHE A 41 -11.12 -4.79 0.27
C PHE A 41 -9.63 -5.15 0.47
N PHE A 42 -8.91 -5.38 -0.61
CA PHE A 42 -7.47 -5.63 -0.57
C PHE A 42 -6.71 -4.42 -0.03
N HIS A 43 -7.05 -3.22 -0.50
CA HIS A 43 -6.44 -1.98 -0.02
C HIS A 43 -6.73 -1.72 1.47
N GLN A 44 -7.95 -1.99 1.94
CA GLN A 44 -8.30 -1.93 3.36
C GLN A 44 -7.50 -2.92 4.20
N LYS A 45 -7.27 -4.14 3.70
CA LYS A 45 -6.41 -5.13 4.36
C LYS A 45 -4.98 -4.66 4.48
N LEU A 46 -4.43 -4.02 3.44
CA LEU A 46 -3.09 -3.43 3.48
C LEU A 46 -2.98 -2.33 4.55
N ILE A 47 -3.93 -1.40 4.59
CA ILE A 47 -3.96 -0.34 5.62
C ILE A 47 -4.07 -0.95 7.03
N LEU A 48 -4.89 -2.00 7.19
CA LEU A 48 -5.03 -2.67 8.48
C LEU A 48 -3.73 -3.37 8.90
N LEU A 49 -3.07 -4.06 7.96
CA LEU A 49 -1.79 -4.72 8.19
C LEU A 49 -0.73 -3.69 8.61
N GLN A 50 -0.64 -2.58 7.88
CA GLN A 50 0.25 -1.48 8.22
C GLN A 50 0.01 -0.95 9.63
N ARG A 51 -1.26 -0.66 9.99
CA ARG A 51 -1.60 -0.20 11.34
C ARG A 51 -1.21 -1.22 12.40
N LYS A 52 -1.44 -2.51 12.17
CA LYS A 52 -1.02 -3.57 13.10
C LYS A 52 0.49 -3.60 13.26
N MET A 53 1.25 -3.53 12.18
CA MET A 53 2.70 -3.46 12.22
C MET A 53 3.16 -2.23 12.99
N GLN A 54 2.61 -1.05 12.69
CA GLN A 54 2.94 0.18 13.41
C GLN A 54 2.64 0.06 14.90
N THR A 55 1.48 -0.46 15.30
CA THR A 55 1.13 -0.66 16.72
C THR A 55 2.06 -1.67 17.41
N LEU A 56 2.44 -2.75 16.74
CA LEU A 56 3.37 -3.75 17.30
C LEU A 56 4.78 -3.18 17.49
N PHE A 57 5.27 -2.44 16.50
CA PHE A 57 6.63 -1.92 16.52
C PHE A 57 6.77 -0.61 17.33
N THR A 58 5.73 0.23 17.43
CA THR A 58 5.80 1.52 18.15
C THR A 58 6.37 1.44 19.57
N PRO A 59 5.90 0.55 20.46
CA PRO A 59 6.44 0.48 21.83
C PRO A 59 7.87 -0.06 21.88
N ILE A 60 8.31 -0.80 20.85
CA ILE A 60 9.65 -1.39 20.78
C ILE A 60 10.65 -0.39 20.19
N MET A 61 10.25 0.35 19.16
CA MET A 61 11.15 1.21 18.37
C MET A 61 11.78 2.33 19.20
N ILE A 62 11.06 2.91 20.17
CA ILE A 62 11.59 4.01 20.99
C ILE A 62 12.71 3.52 21.94
N PRO A 63 12.47 2.55 22.85
CA PRO A 63 13.53 2.00 23.68
C PRO A 63 14.69 1.47 22.85
N PHE A 64 14.39 0.81 21.73
CA PHE A 64 15.38 0.29 20.81
C PHE A 64 16.29 1.40 20.28
N PHE A 65 15.74 2.52 19.79
CA PHE A 65 16.54 3.64 19.30
C PHE A 65 17.44 4.23 20.41
N PHE A 66 16.90 4.47 21.61
CA PHE A 66 17.67 5.03 22.72
C PHE A 66 18.76 4.09 23.22
N CYS A 67 18.44 2.81 23.45
CA CYS A 67 19.40 1.81 23.91
C CYS A 67 20.55 1.64 22.91
N ASN A 68 20.25 1.60 21.60
CA ASN A 68 21.28 1.52 20.58
C ASN A 68 22.16 2.76 20.53
N ASN A 69 21.60 3.98 20.63
CA ASN A 69 22.39 5.21 20.67
C ASN A 69 23.32 5.29 21.90
N ILE A 70 22.83 4.86 23.07
CA ILE A 70 23.64 4.80 24.30
C ILE A 70 24.76 3.76 24.14
N ALA A 71 24.43 2.57 23.63
CA ALA A 71 25.41 1.51 23.39
C ALA A 71 26.50 1.95 22.39
N PHE A 72 26.10 2.65 21.32
CA PHE A 72 27.02 3.21 20.32
C PHE A 72 27.93 4.28 20.92
N SER A 73 27.36 5.19 21.71
CA SER A 73 28.10 6.26 22.41
C SER A 73 29.13 5.69 23.40
N LEU A 74 28.75 4.66 24.17
CA LEU A 74 29.67 3.97 25.09
C LEU A 74 30.78 3.23 24.36
N CYS A 75 30.48 2.60 23.22
CA CYS A 75 31.51 1.97 22.39
C CYS A 75 32.49 2.97 21.79
N LEU A 76 31.99 4.09 21.23
CA LEU A 76 32.83 5.19 20.72
C LEU A 76 33.72 5.76 21.82
N TYR A 77 33.17 5.96 23.01
CA TYR A 77 33.93 6.41 24.18
C TYR A 77 35.06 5.43 24.53
N GLN A 78 34.76 4.13 24.63
CA GLN A 78 35.77 3.09 24.90
C GLN A 78 36.86 3.00 23.81
N LEU A 79 36.49 3.23 22.55
CA LEU A 79 37.42 3.23 21.43
C LEU A 79 38.37 4.43 21.47
N THR A 80 37.87 5.59 21.92
CA THR A 80 38.62 6.86 21.98
C THR A 80 39.53 6.92 23.22
N ASP A 81 39.07 6.45 24.37
CA ASP A 81 39.81 6.50 25.63
C ASP A 81 40.98 5.49 25.69
N ARG A 82 40.83 4.30 25.09
CA ARG A 82 41.88 3.24 25.09
C ARG A 82 41.96 2.49 23.76
N PRO A 83 42.55 3.09 22.71
CA PRO A 83 42.76 2.42 21.43
C PRO A 83 43.68 1.20 21.63
N GLY A 84 43.10 -0.01 21.62
CA GLY A 84 43.86 -1.28 21.66
C GLY A 84 43.48 -2.25 22.78
N ASN A 85 42.70 -1.84 23.78
CA ASN A 85 42.36 -2.71 24.93
C ASN A 85 40.95 -3.34 24.86
N LEU A 86 40.31 -3.25 23.68
CA LEU A 86 38.98 -3.82 23.44
C LEU A 86 39.10 -5.29 23.04
N SER A 87 38.39 -6.16 23.75
CA SER A 87 38.31 -7.58 23.41
C SER A 87 37.73 -7.76 22.01
N ARG A 88 38.37 -8.58 21.17
CA ARG A 88 37.91 -8.89 19.80
C ARG A 88 36.46 -9.39 19.77
N VAL A 89 36.04 -10.11 20.80
CA VAL A 89 34.66 -10.60 20.95
C VAL A 89 33.66 -9.44 21.05
N ARG A 90 34.03 -8.35 21.76
CA ARG A 90 33.16 -7.17 21.92
C ARG A 90 33.03 -6.41 20.60
N ILE A 91 34.13 -6.25 19.87
CA ILE A 91 34.13 -5.63 18.53
C ILE A 91 33.25 -6.43 17.57
N PHE A 92 33.40 -7.76 17.54
CA PHE A 92 32.60 -8.61 16.67
C PHE A 92 31.10 -8.56 17.00
N LYS A 93 30.74 -8.62 18.29
CA LYS A 93 29.35 -8.48 18.74
C LYS A 93 28.75 -7.13 18.30
N PHE A 94 29.51 -6.05 18.44
CA PHE A 94 29.09 -4.72 18.02
C PHE A 94 28.88 -4.63 16.50
N LEU A 95 29.79 -5.18 15.70
CA LEU A 95 29.64 -5.23 14.25
C LEU A 95 28.39 -6.02 13.84
N LEU A 96 28.11 -7.15 14.48
CA LEU A 96 26.89 -7.92 14.24
C LEU A 96 25.62 -7.16 14.62
N GLU A 97 25.60 -6.49 15.78
CA GLU A 97 24.48 -5.64 16.19
C GLU A 97 24.26 -4.49 15.20
N PHE A 98 25.34 -3.84 14.76
CA PHE A 98 25.29 -2.77 13.76
C PHE A 98 24.73 -3.23 12.40
N ILE A 99 25.21 -4.38 11.89
CA ILE A 99 24.70 -4.97 10.65
C ILE A 99 23.21 -5.32 10.80
N THR A 100 22.84 -5.91 11.94
CA THR A 100 21.45 -6.29 12.22
C THR A 100 20.53 -5.07 12.25
N LEU A 101 20.95 -3.99 12.92
CA LEU A 101 20.24 -2.70 12.95
C LEU A 101 20.07 -2.12 11.56
N THR A 102 21.14 -2.13 10.77
CA THR A 102 21.14 -1.61 9.40
C THR A 102 20.15 -2.38 8.54
N ILE A 103 20.15 -3.71 8.61
CA ILE A 103 19.22 -4.57 7.86
C ILE A 103 17.77 -4.32 8.30
N GLN A 104 17.50 -4.25 9.61
CA GLN A 104 16.17 -3.99 10.13
C GLN A 104 15.63 -2.64 9.67
N TYR A 105 16.45 -1.59 9.77
CA TYR A 105 16.07 -0.25 9.34
C TYR A 105 15.87 -0.19 7.82
N PHE A 106 16.73 -0.85 7.04
CA PHE A 106 16.56 -0.99 5.59
C PHE A 106 15.25 -1.67 5.23
N PHE A 107 14.91 -2.81 5.86
CA PHE A 107 13.66 -3.52 5.62
C PHE A 107 12.45 -2.65 5.93
N LEU A 108 12.49 -1.92 7.04
CA LEU A 108 11.39 -1.07 7.49
C LEU A 108 11.18 0.12 6.55
N ASN A 109 12.26 0.79 6.14
CA ASN A 109 12.23 1.84 5.12
C ASN A 109 11.72 1.33 3.77
N ASN A 110 12.27 0.22 3.31
CA ASN A 110 11.87 -0.39 2.03
C ASN A 110 10.38 -0.75 2.04
N SER A 111 9.89 -1.30 3.15
CA SER A 111 8.47 -1.62 3.31
C SER A 111 7.59 -0.38 3.31
N SER A 112 8.03 0.71 3.95
CA SER A 112 7.30 1.99 3.93
C SER A 112 7.20 2.56 2.51
N GLU A 113 8.29 2.51 1.74
CA GLU A 113 8.34 3.06 0.39
C GLU A 113 7.54 2.23 -0.61
N VAL A 114 7.66 0.90 -0.57
CA VAL A 114 6.83 0.01 -1.40
C VAL A 114 5.34 0.26 -1.17
N MET A 115 4.94 0.60 0.05
CA MET A 115 3.56 0.90 0.38
C MET A 115 3.10 2.26 -0.18
N ASP A 116 3.94 3.29 -0.14
CA ASP A 116 3.62 4.58 -0.78
C ASP A 116 3.66 4.51 -2.31
N ASP A 117 4.55 3.72 -2.88
CA ASP A 117 4.58 3.42 -4.31
C ASP A 117 3.29 2.71 -4.73
N CYS A 118 2.79 1.77 -3.93
CA CYS A 118 1.51 1.12 -4.17
C CYS A 118 0.35 2.13 -4.18
N ASN A 119 0.30 3.04 -3.19
CA ASN A 119 -0.72 4.11 -3.15
C ASN A 119 -0.63 5.02 -4.38
N THR A 120 0.60 5.35 -4.79
CA THR A 120 0.86 6.17 -5.97
C THR A 120 0.44 5.46 -7.26
N MET A 121 0.75 4.17 -7.40
CA MET A 121 0.32 3.37 -8.55
C MET A 121 -1.20 3.26 -8.62
N VAL A 122 -1.90 3.08 -7.49
CA VAL A 122 -3.37 3.06 -7.47
C VAL A 122 -3.93 4.43 -7.89
N CYS A 123 -3.41 5.53 -7.35
CA CYS A 123 -3.80 6.88 -7.77
C CYS A 123 -3.59 7.11 -9.28
N ARG A 124 -2.42 6.72 -9.80
CA ARG A 124 -2.10 6.83 -11.23
C ARG A 124 -3.03 5.98 -12.07
N SER A 125 -3.28 4.73 -11.68
CA SER A 125 -4.17 3.79 -12.39
C SER A 125 -5.60 4.31 -12.45
N ILE A 126 -6.10 4.89 -11.36
CA ILE A 126 -7.41 5.53 -11.32
C ILE A 126 -7.44 6.74 -12.26
N THR A 127 -6.40 7.59 -12.22
CA THR A 127 -6.34 8.81 -13.02
C THR A 127 -6.20 8.53 -14.52
N SER A 128 -5.45 7.48 -14.89
CA SER A 128 -5.27 7.05 -16.28
C SER A 128 -6.44 6.21 -16.79
N SER A 129 -7.30 5.70 -15.90
CA SER A 129 -8.49 4.97 -16.30
C SER A 129 -9.55 5.92 -16.85
N HIS A 130 -10.39 5.42 -17.76
CA HIS A 130 -11.52 6.16 -18.32
C HIS A 130 -12.73 6.15 -17.36
N TRP A 131 -12.48 6.36 -16.06
CA TRP A 131 -13.47 6.28 -14.99
C TRP A 131 -14.64 7.26 -15.16
N GLN A 132 -14.45 8.28 -16.01
CA GLN A 132 -15.47 9.23 -16.45
C GLN A 132 -16.63 8.55 -17.21
N HIS A 133 -16.38 7.42 -17.87
CA HIS A 133 -17.40 6.64 -18.58
C HIS A 133 -18.02 5.52 -17.72
N CYS A 134 -17.48 5.25 -16.54
CA CYS A 134 -18.03 4.24 -15.63
C CYS A 134 -19.39 4.66 -15.04
N THR A 135 -20.12 3.66 -14.56
CA THR A 135 -21.39 3.88 -13.86
C THR A 135 -21.24 4.76 -12.62
N ARG A 136 -22.33 5.40 -12.19
CA ARG A 136 -22.34 6.32 -11.04
C ARG A 136 -21.92 5.63 -9.73
N ASP A 137 -22.28 4.37 -9.56
CA ASP A 137 -21.89 3.56 -8.40
C ASP A 137 -20.38 3.27 -8.40
N THR A 138 -19.84 2.84 -9.54
CA THR A 138 -18.40 2.60 -9.73
C THR A 138 -17.61 3.89 -9.48
N LYS A 139 -18.05 5.03 -10.03
CA LYS A 139 -17.43 6.35 -9.78
C LYS A 139 -17.37 6.70 -8.29
N ARG A 140 -18.46 6.47 -7.54
CA ARG A 140 -18.51 6.78 -6.10
C ARG A 140 -17.50 5.93 -5.31
N GLY A 141 -17.39 4.65 -5.66
CA GLY A 141 -16.40 3.75 -5.06
C GLY A 141 -14.96 4.17 -5.37
N LEU A 142 -14.67 4.49 -6.64
CA LEU A 142 -13.37 5.00 -7.07
C LEU A 142 -12.99 6.32 -6.37
N MET A 143 -13.92 7.27 -6.26
CA MET A 143 -13.66 8.53 -5.55
C MET A 143 -13.39 8.33 -4.06
N SER A 144 -14.06 7.36 -3.45
CA SER A 144 -13.82 7.01 -2.04
C SER A 144 -12.43 6.38 -1.87
N LEU A 145 -12.05 5.48 -2.78
CA LEU A 145 -10.71 4.90 -2.82
C LEU A 145 -9.65 5.98 -3.04
N LEU A 146 -9.85 6.87 -4.03
CA LEU A 146 -8.91 7.95 -4.36
C LEU A 146 -8.63 8.86 -3.16
N ARG A 147 -9.66 9.23 -2.39
CA ARG A 147 -9.48 10.02 -1.16
C ARG A 147 -8.67 9.29 -0.08
N ILE A 148 -8.72 7.96 -0.04
CA ILE A 148 -7.95 7.16 0.90
C ILE A 148 -6.49 7.06 0.44
N VAL A 149 -6.25 6.73 -0.84
CA VAL A 149 -4.88 6.56 -1.37
C VAL A 149 -4.12 7.87 -1.55
N GLN A 150 -4.80 9.02 -1.66
CA GLN A 150 -4.14 10.32 -1.74
C GLN A 150 -3.50 10.77 -0.42
N ARG A 151 -3.84 10.15 0.71
CA ARG A 151 -3.19 10.47 1.98
C ARG A 151 -1.82 9.81 2.01
N PRO A 152 -0.72 10.57 2.16
CA PRO A 152 0.62 9.98 2.25
C PRO A 152 0.64 9.03 3.45
N ASN A 153 1.04 7.78 3.19
CA ASN A 153 0.91 6.71 4.15
C ASN A 153 2.28 6.21 4.62
N HIS A 154 3.26 7.11 4.63
CA HIS A 154 4.56 6.86 5.25
C HIS A 154 4.37 6.35 6.68
N LEU A 155 5.12 5.30 7.04
CA LEU A 155 5.18 4.82 8.41
C LEU A 155 5.83 5.90 9.28
N LYS A 156 5.00 6.54 10.10
CA LYS A 156 5.43 7.54 11.10
C LYS A 156 5.39 6.91 12.47
N PHE A 157 6.53 6.78 13.12
CA PHE A 157 6.57 6.29 14.50
C PHE A 157 6.58 7.47 15.49
N SER A 158 5.95 7.27 16.65
CA SER A 158 5.90 8.24 17.75
C SER A 158 5.36 9.63 17.34
N GLY A 159 4.17 9.68 16.72
CA GLY A 159 3.53 10.94 16.34
C GLY A 159 4.23 11.71 15.20
N GLY A 160 5.21 11.11 14.52
CA GLY A 160 5.97 11.76 13.43
C GLY A 160 7.43 12.08 13.77
N LEU A 161 7.89 11.74 14.97
CA LEU A 161 9.30 11.91 15.39
C LEU A 161 10.27 11.08 14.54
N ILE A 162 9.84 9.92 14.07
CA ILE A 162 10.63 9.06 13.18
C ILE A 162 9.82 8.87 11.91
N ILE A 163 10.29 9.52 10.84
CA ILE A 163 9.77 9.35 9.48
C ILE A 163 10.71 8.40 8.76
N LEU A 164 10.19 7.22 8.40
CA LEU A 164 10.95 6.24 7.64
C LEU A 164 10.93 6.63 6.17
N SER A 165 12.09 7.05 5.67
CA SER A 165 12.28 7.41 4.27
C SER A 165 13.68 7.04 3.84
N ARG A 166 13.82 6.54 2.60
CA ARG A 166 15.13 6.30 1.96
C ARG A 166 15.97 7.56 1.83
N VAL A 167 15.38 8.76 1.91
CA VAL A 167 16.11 10.03 1.86
C VAL A 167 17.14 10.15 3.00
N PHE A 168 16.93 9.45 4.12
CA PHE A 168 17.87 9.43 5.24
C PHE A 168 18.96 8.36 5.12
N PHE A 169 19.00 7.57 4.03
CA PHE A 169 19.98 6.51 3.78
C PHE A 169 21.01 6.81 2.68
N CYS A 170 20.99 8.02 2.11
CA CYS A 170 21.99 8.50 1.16
C CYS A 170 23.10 9.28 1.84
#